data_AF-A0A847BWK2-F1
#
_entry.id   AF-A0A847BWK2-F1
#
_cell.length_a   1.000
_cell.length_b   1.000
_cell.length_c   1.000
_cell.angle_alpha   90.00
_cell.angle_beta   90.00
_cell.angle_gamma   90.00
#
_symmetry.space_group_name_H-M   'P 1'
#
loop_
_entity.id
_entity.type
_entity.pdbx_description
1 polymer ?
#
loop_
_entity_poly.entity_id
_entity_poly.type
_entity_poly.pdbx_seq_one_letter_code
_entity_poly.pdbx_strand_id
1 'polypeptide(L)'
;NPTRIVLDGLAETPPGARVFGPEAPTIIAVTRDAPLNRVAAFRERNAQMVTAGRGRFVDLPRLMEILAADFGIRRLLVEGGGTVHRSMIAARLYDELHLIVCPFVIGGASSITPVQRAAFWPNGEVPKYHLKQADVHGDYLYLIYTNGLAT
;
A
#
# COMPACT_ATOMS: atom_id res chain seq x y z
N ASN A 1 -1.08 18.30 -3.92
CA ASN A 1 -0.85 17.19 -2.97
C ASN A 1 -1.74 16.01 -3.34
N PRO A 2 -1.18 14.80 -3.59
CA PRO A 2 -1.98 13.63 -3.95
C PRO A 2 -2.87 13.19 -2.78
N THR A 3 -4.03 12.58 -3.09
CA THR A 3 -4.90 11.98 -2.08
C THR A 3 -4.16 10.89 -1.32
N ARG A 4 -4.23 10.93 0.01
CA ARG A 4 -3.63 9.91 0.89
C ARG A 4 -4.63 8.80 1.12
N ILE A 5 -4.21 7.55 0.98
CA ILE A 5 -5.06 6.39 1.25
C ILE A 5 -4.41 5.56 2.34
N VAL A 6 -5.14 5.32 3.43
CA VAL A 6 -4.69 4.50 4.55
C VAL A 6 -5.47 3.20 4.55
N LEU A 7 -4.76 2.07 4.52
CA LEU A 7 -5.34 0.75 4.69
C LEU A 7 -5.46 0.46 6.18
N ASP A 8 -6.68 0.49 6.70
CA ASP A 8 -6.95 0.38 8.13
C ASP A 8 -8.22 -0.42 8.40
N GLY A 9 -8.14 -1.73 8.16
CA GLY A 9 -9.31 -2.61 8.15
C GLY A 9 -10.15 -2.55 9.43
N LEU A 10 -9.56 -2.27 10.58
CA LEU A 10 -10.24 -2.21 11.89
C LEU A 10 -10.29 -0.78 12.50
N ALA A 11 -10.07 0.25 11.69
CA ALA A 11 -10.12 1.66 12.11
C ALA A 11 -9.21 1.95 13.33
N GLU A 12 -7.98 1.43 13.31
CA GLU A 12 -6.96 1.55 14.37
C GLU A 12 -6.13 2.84 14.28
N THR A 13 -6.22 3.59 13.17
CA THR A 13 -5.51 4.86 12.98
C THR A 13 -5.88 5.84 14.10
N PRO A 14 -4.91 6.40 14.84
CA PRO A 14 -5.20 7.36 15.89
C PRO A 14 -5.91 8.61 15.35
N PRO A 15 -6.98 9.11 16.00
CA PRO A 15 -7.70 10.31 15.52
C PRO A 15 -6.83 11.58 15.43
N GLY A 16 -5.73 11.64 16.18
CA GLY A 16 -4.75 12.72 16.12
C GLY A 16 -3.63 12.54 15.09
N ALA A 17 -3.71 11.52 14.23
CA ALA A 17 -2.68 11.25 13.23
C ALA A 17 -2.59 12.39 12.21
N ARG A 18 -1.35 12.75 11.83
CA ARG A 18 -1.06 13.82 10.85
C ARG A 18 -1.69 13.57 9.47
N VAL A 19 -2.04 12.32 9.17
CA VAL A 19 -2.75 11.93 7.95
C VAL A 19 -4.14 12.58 7.84
N PHE A 20 -4.69 13.13 8.91
CA PHE A 20 -5.95 13.89 8.87
C PHE A 20 -5.73 15.41 8.72
N GLY A 21 -4.49 15.87 8.59
CA GLY A 21 -4.17 17.29 8.40
C GLY A 21 -4.68 17.84 7.06
N PRO A 22 -4.74 19.17 6.90
CA PRO A 22 -5.37 19.82 5.74
C PRO A 22 -4.54 19.74 4.44
N GLU A 23 -3.29 19.29 4.51
CA GLU A 23 -2.35 19.24 3.38
C GLU A 23 -2.88 18.47 2.17
N ALA A 24 -3.66 17.41 2.36
CA ALA A 24 -4.22 16.61 1.29
C ALA A 24 -5.54 15.96 1.71
N PRO A 25 -6.44 15.65 0.76
CA PRO A 25 -7.55 14.76 1.02
C PRO A 25 -7.06 13.41 1.53
N THR A 26 -7.84 12.79 2.41
CA THR A 26 -7.52 11.49 3.01
C THR A 26 -8.68 10.54 2.84
N ILE A 27 -8.38 9.32 2.42
CA ILE A 27 -9.29 8.19 2.38
C ILE A 27 -8.80 7.17 3.41
N ILE A 28 -9.69 6.74 4.30
CA ILE A 28 -9.45 5.60 5.19
C ILE A 28 -10.23 4.41 4.63
N ALA A 29 -9.51 3.38 4.18
CA ALA A 29 -10.09 2.14 3.72
C ALA A 29 -10.24 1.18 4.91
N VAL A 30 -11.48 0.86 5.26
CA VAL A 30 -11.85 -0.04 6.36
C VAL A 30 -12.54 -1.29 5.83
N THR A 31 -12.72 -2.31 6.67
CA THR A 31 -13.56 -3.46 6.34
C THR A 31 -14.94 -3.31 6.97
N ARG A 32 -15.89 -4.18 6.59
CA ARG A 32 -17.21 -4.23 7.22
C ARG A 32 -17.17 -4.61 8.71
N ASP A 33 -16.05 -5.17 9.16
CA ASP A 33 -15.89 -5.65 10.54
C ASP A 33 -15.17 -4.60 11.42
N ALA A 34 -14.90 -3.40 10.88
CA ALA A 34 -14.39 -2.28 11.64
C ALA A 34 -15.38 -1.86 12.74
N PRO A 35 -14.94 -1.70 14.01
CA PRO A 35 -15.82 -1.29 15.10
C PRO A 35 -16.48 0.07 14.83
N LEU A 36 -17.81 0.12 14.92
CA LEU A 36 -18.60 1.32 14.59
C LEU A 36 -18.20 2.56 15.41
N ASN A 37 -17.79 2.37 16.66
CA ASN A 37 -17.31 3.46 17.53
C ASN A 37 -15.98 4.06 17.02
N ARG A 38 -15.09 3.25 16.44
CA ARG A 38 -13.83 3.73 15.85
C ARG A 38 -14.06 4.43 14.52
N VAL A 39 -14.91 3.83 13.67
CA VAL A 39 -15.40 4.43 12.42
C VAL A 39 -16.05 5.79 12.70
N ALA A 40 -16.88 5.89 13.74
CA ALA A 40 -17.51 7.16 14.12
C ALA A 40 -16.50 8.25 14.52
N ALA A 41 -15.37 7.88 15.13
CA ALA A 41 -14.32 8.82 15.53
C ALA A 41 -13.63 9.51 14.33
N PHE A 42 -13.79 8.98 13.11
CA PHE A 42 -13.29 9.61 11.88
C PHE A 42 -14.28 10.60 11.26
N ARG A 43 -15.57 10.62 11.66
CA ARG A 43 -16.60 11.50 11.05
C ARG A 43 -16.28 12.98 11.17
N GLU A 44 -15.61 13.37 12.25
CA GLU A 44 -15.22 14.77 12.52
C GLU A 44 -13.83 15.10 11.95
N ARG A 45 -13.21 14.16 11.23
CA ARG A 45 -11.89 14.35 10.63
C ARG A 45 -12.03 14.68 9.15
N ASN A 46 -11.00 15.32 8.60
CA ASN A 46 -10.89 15.60 7.18
C ASN A 46 -10.54 14.32 6.40
N ALA A 47 -11.42 13.31 6.46
CA ALA A 47 -11.25 12.03 5.78
C ALA A 47 -12.57 11.49 5.25
N GLN A 48 -12.49 10.87 4.08
CA GLN A 48 -13.55 10.05 3.49
C GLN A 48 -13.30 8.59 3.85
N MET A 49 -14.36 7.83 4.07
CA MET A 49 -14.23 6.42 4.46
C MET A 49 -14.77 5.52 3.38
N VAL A 50 -13.98 4.50 3.06
CA VAL A 50 -14.31 3.50 2.05
C VAL A 50 -14.33 2.14 2.73
N THR A 51 -15.40 1.38 2.52
CA THR A 51 -15.52 0.02 3.06
C THR A 51 -15.23 -1.00 1.96
N ALA A 52 -14.15 -1.78 2.13
CA ALA A 52 -13.75 -2.82 1.18
C ALA A 52 -13.37 -4.12 1.91
N GLY A 53 -14.16 -5.17 1.68
CA GLY A 53 -13.94 -6.50 2.26
C GLY A 53 -14.53 -6.72 3.66
N ARG A 54 -14.13 -7.83 4.27
CA ARG A 54 -14.49 -8.28 5.64
C ARG A 54 -13.22 -8.77 6.34
N GLY A 55 -13.29 -8.97 7.65
CA GLY A 55 -12.18 -9.39 8.49
C GLY A 55 -11.20 -8.26 8.81
N ARG A 56 -9.96 -8.64 9.14
CA ARG A 56 -8.92 -7.67 9.57
C ARG A 56 -8.33 -6.85 8.42
N PHE A 57 -8.22 -7.43 7.23
CA PHE A 57 -7.49 -6.82 6.12
C PHE A 57 -8.44 -6.32 5.04
N VAL A 58 -8.14 -5.15 4.49
CA VAL A 58 -8.88 -4.55 3.38
C VAL A 58 -8.73 -5.42 2.14
N ASP A 59 -9.83 -5.64 1.43
CA ASP A 59 -9.83 -6.28 0.12
C ASP A 59 -9.27 -5.31 -0.93
N LEU A 60 -8.01 -5.54 -1.33
CA LEU A 60 -7.28 -4.65 -2.24
C LEU A 60 -7.87 -4.60 -3.65
N PRO A 61 -8.18 -5.73 -4.33
CA PRO A 61 -8.89 -5.69 -5.61
C PRO A 61 -10.17 -4.85 -5.55
N ARG A 62 -11.01 -5.09 -4.53
CA ARG A 62 -12.23 -4.31 -4.35
C ARG A 62 -11.96 -2.84 -4.09
N LEU A 63 -10.93 -2.51 -3.31
CA LEU A 63 -10.54 -1.13 -3.07
C LEU A 63 -10.11 -0.44 -4.37
N MET A 64 -9.34 -1.10 -5.25
CA MET A 64 -8.92 -0.51 -6.53
C MET A 64 -10.11 -0.17 -7.42
N GLU A 65 -11.12 -1.05 -7.48
CA GLU A 65 -12.38 -0.79 -8.20
C GLU A 65 -13.07 0.48 -7.67
N ILE A 66 -13.22 0.59 -6.35
CA ILE A 66 -13.87 1.73 -5.70
C ILE A 66 -13.09 3.02 -5.95
N LEU A 67 -11.76 3.00 -5.79
CA LEU A 67 -10.90 4.16 -6.02
C LEU A 67 -11.00 4.66 -7.47
N ALA A 68 -11.07 3.75 -8.43
CA ALA A 68 -11.22 4.10 -9.84
C ALA A 68 -12.61 4.64 -10.17
N ALA A 69 -13.68 4.01 -9.67
CA ALA A 69 -15.06 4.35 -10.00
C ALA A 69 -15.56 5.60 -9.27
N ASP A 70 -15.30 5.71 -7.97
CA ASP A 70 -15.93 6.71 -7.11
C ASP A 70 -15.03 7.95 -6.92
N PHE A 71 -13.71 7.77 -7.04
CA PHE A 71 -12.73 8.84 -6.81
C PHE A 71 -11.91 9.20 -8.06
N GLY A 72 -12.07 8.47 -9.16
CA GLY A 72 -11.31 8.70 -10.40
C GLY A 72 -9.81 8.47 -10.27
N ILE A 73 -9.36 7.75 -9.23
CA ILE A 73 -7.94 7.52 -8.96
C ILE A 73 -7.46 6.36 -9.83
N ARG A 74 -6.56 6.66 -10.77
CA ARG A 74 -6.01 5.70 -11.75
C ARG A 74 -4.53 5.40 -11.57
N ARG A 75 -3.82 6.18 -10.75
CA ARG A 75 -2.39 6.02 -10.46
C ARG A 75 -2.19 6.12 -8.95
N LEU A 76 -1.48 5.16 -8.39
CA LEU A 76 -1.19 5.06 -6.97
C LEU A 76 0.31 4.89 -6.78
N LEU A 77 0.86 5.63 -5.82
CA LEU A 77 2.16 5.33 -5.25
C LEU A 77 1.94 4.55 -3.94
N VAL A 78 2.44 3.34 -3.87
CA VAL A 78 2.32 2.47 -2.69
C VAL A 78 3.65 2.47 -1.95
N GLU A 79 3.69 3.07 -0.77
CA GLU A 79 4.94 3.28 -0.03
C GLU A 79 5.16 2.31 1.16
N GLY A 80 4.17 1.50 1.52
CA GLY A 80 4.37 0.49 2.55
C GLY A 80 3.09 0.00 3.22
N GLY A 81 3.20 -0.84 4.26
CA GLY A 81 4.42 -1.54 4.69
C GLY A 81 4.71 -2.82 3.88
N GLY A 82 5.69 -3.62 4.29
CA GLY A 82 6.03 -4.85 3.56
C GLY A 82 4.89 -5.87 3.47
N THR A 83 3.91 -5.84 4.39
CA THR A 83 2.66 -6.61 4.28
C THR A 83 1.80 -6.12 3.11
N VAL A 84 1.68 -4.79 2.94
CA VAL A 84 0.91 -4.16 1.87
C VAL A 84 1.57 -4.45 0.53
N HIS A 85 2.89 -4.28 0.42
CA HIS A 85 3.64 -4.64 -0.78
C HIS A 85 3.42 -6.11 -1.15
N ARG A 86 3.51 -7.03 -0.18
CA ARG A 86 3.22 -8.44 -0.41
C ARG A 86 1.80 -8.65 -0.95
N SER A 87 0.80 -8.03 -0.33
CA SER A 87 -0.60 -8.19 -0.75
C SER A 87 -0.88 -7.62 -2.14
N MET A 88 -0.29 -6.46 -2.49
CA MET A 88 -0.38 -5.91 -3.84
C MET A 88 0.26 -6.85 -4.88
N ILE A 89 1.47 -7.36 -4.60
CA ILE A 89 2.19 -8.28 -5.49
C ILE A 89 1.40 -9.59 -5.65
N ALA A 90 0.93 -10.16 -4.54
CA ALA A 90 0.15 -11.40 -4.51
C ALA A 90 -1.17 -11.28 -5.31
N ALA A 91 -1.80 -10.11 -5.29
CA ALA A 91 -3.00 -9.80 -6.05
C ALA A 91 -2.71 -9.32 -7.49
N ARG A 92 -1.43 -9.26 -7.91
CA ARG A 92 -0.99 -8.71 -9.20
C ARG A 92 -1.48 -7.27 -9.45
N LEU A 93 -1.57 -6.46 -8.39
CA LEU A 93 -2.00 -5.06 -8.40
C LEU A 93 -0.79 -4.11 -8.42
N TYR A 94 0.09 -4.28 -9.40
CA TYR A 94 1.24 -3.39 -9.58
C TYR A 94 1.70 -3.41 -11.04
N ASP A 95 2.18 -2.27 -11.52
CA ASP A 95 2.77 -2.10 -12.85
C ASP A 95 4.30 -1.95 -12.74
N GLU A 96 4.74 -1.08 -11.84
CA GLU A 96 6.13 -0.75 -11.58
C GLU A 96 6.51 -1.00 -10.11
N LEU A 97 7.75 -1.45 -9.90
CA LEU A 97 8.40 -1.53 -8.59
C LEU A 97 9.61 -0.60 -8.59
N HIS A 98 9.54 0.44 -7.77
CA HIS A 98 10.64 1.36 -7.54
C HIS A 98 11.41 0.91 -6.29
N LEU A 99 12.70 0.60 -6.44
CA LEU A 99 13.56 0.12 -5.37
C LEU A 99 14.78 1.03 -5.24
N ILE A 100 15.04 1.46 -4.00
CA ILE A 100 16.26 2.20 -3.65
C ILE A 100 17.15 1.28 -2.83
N VAL A 101 18.38 1.08 -3.28
CA VAL A 101 19.44 0.38 -2.52
C VAL A 101 20.36 1.44 -1.93
N CYS A 102 20.45 1.45 -0.60
CA CYS A 102 21.28 2.37 0.16
C CYS A 102 22.65 1.75 0.49
N PRO A 103 23.71 2.56 0.67
CA PRO A 103 25.08 2.09 0.90
C PRO A 103 25.36 1.69 2.36
N PHE A 104 24.44 0.94 2.98
CA PHE A 104 24.63 0.44 4.35
C PHE A 104 23.95 -0.92 4.55
N VAL A 105 24.40 -1.65 5.57
CA VAL A 105 23.90 -2.99 5.91
C VAL A 105 23.41 -2.98 7.36
N ILE A 106 22.14 -3.34 7.55
CA ILE A 106 21.52 -3.47 8.89
C ILE A 106 21.65 -4.91 9.42
N GLY A 107 21.44 -5.92 8.57
CA GLY A 107 21.38 -7.34 8.97
C GLY A 107 20.12 -7.68 9.78
N GLY A 108 20.13 -8.84 10.47
CA GLY A 108 19.08 -9.26 11.42
C GLY A 108 18.01 -10.19 10.83
N ALA A 109 17.79 -11.35 11.49
CA ALA A 109 16.82 -12.35 11.04
C ALA A 109 15.36 -11.92 11.19
N SER A 110 15.08 -10.99 12.13
CA SER A 110 13.77 -10.40 12.40
C SER A 110 13.59 -9.01 11.80
N SER A 111 14.56 -8.52 11.02
CA SER A 111 14.49 -7.20 10.40
C SER A 111 13.36 -7.12 9.37
N ILE A 112 12.74 -5.95 9.28
CA ILE A 112 11.65 -5.69 8.32
C ILE A 112 12.24 -5.71 6.91
N THR A 113 11.69 -6.55 6.05
CA THR A 113 12.02 -6.61 4.63
C THR A 113 11.06 -5.75 3.79
N PRO A 114 11.48 -5.27 2.61
CA PRO A 114 10.60 -4.48 1.72
C PRO A 114 9.30 -5.20 1.35
N VAL A 115 9.34 -6.53 1.27
CA VAL A 115 8.19 -7.42 1.13
C VAL A 115 8.23 -8.40 2.29
N GLN A 116 7.24 -8.37 3.18
CA GLN A 116 7.23 -9.22 4.37
C GLN A 116 7.09 -10.71 4.04
N ARG A 117 7.65 -11.55 4.90
CA ARG A 117 7.64 -13.00 4.72
C ARG A 117 6.25 -13.60 4.93
N ALA A 118 5.95 -14.63 4.14
CA ALA A 118 4.92 -15.63 4.40
C ALA A 118 5.49 -17.00 4.03
N ALA A 119 4.78 -18.09 4.36
CA ALA A 119 5.24 -19.45 4.05
C ALA A 119 5.49 -19.66 2.55
N PHE A 120 4.64 -19.09 1.69
CA PHE A 120 4.75 -19.18 0.24
C PHE A 120 4.00 -18.04 -0.46
N TRP A 121 4.32 -17.82 -1.73
CA TRP A 121 3.48 -17.04 -2.64
C TRP A 121 2.17 -17.80 -2.94
N PRO A 122 1.07 -17.10 -3.24
CA PRO A 122 -0.13 -17.75 -3.73
C PRO A 122 0.20 -18.71 -4.87
N ASN A 123 -0.32 -19.93 -4.80
CA ASN A 123 -0.09 -21.00 -5.78
C ASN A 123 1.39 -21.41 -6.01
N GLY A 124 2.31 -20.97 -5.14
CA GLY A 124 3.75 -21.25 -5.27
C GLY A 124 4.45 -20.47 -6.38
N GLU A 125 3.77 -19.52 -7.04
CA GLU A 125 4.36 -18.73 -8.13
C GLU A 125 5.24 -17.61 -7.59
N VAL A 126 6.51 -17.60 -7.99
CA VAL A 126 7.43 -16.50 -7.66
C VAL A 126 7.23 -15.35 -8.65
N PRO A 127 6.92 -14.12 -8.18
CA PRO A 127 6.83 -12.95 -9.04
C PRO A 127 8.14 -12.70 -9.77
N LYS A 128 8.06 -12.53 -11.10
CA LYS A 128 9.19 -12.19 -11.96
C LYS A 128 9.08 -10.73 -12.38
N TYR A 129 10.23 -10.08 -12.50
CA TYR A 129 10.33 -8.67 -12.81
C TYR A 129 11.36 -8.44 -13.92
N HIS A 130 11.14 -7.39 -14.72
CA HIS A 130 12.06 -6.96 -15.75
C HIS A 130 12.66 -5.61 -15.36
N LEU A 131 13.99 -5.49 -15.36
CA LEU A 131 14.66 -4.23 -15.10
C LEU A 131 14.36 -3.26 -16.24
N LYS A 132 13.73 -2.14 -15.92
CA LYS A 132 13.43 -1.05 -16.85
C LYS A 132 14.49 0.03 -16.80
N GLN A 133 14.97 0.36 -15.61
CA GLN A 133 15.89 1.47 -15.37
C GLN A 133 16.77 1.21 -14.15
N ALA A 134 18.02 1.65 -14.23
CA ALA A 134 18.98 1.61 -13.13
C ALA A 134 19.87 2.85 -13.16
N ASP A 135 19.73 3.71 -12.16
CA ASP A 135 20.48 4.96 -12.04
C ASP A 135 21.22 5.06 -10.72
N VAL A 136 22.36 5.74 -10.75
CA VAL A 136 23.12 6.09 -9.55
C VAL A 136 22.82 7.54 -9.18
N HIS A 137 22.35 7.76 -7.95
CA HIS A 137 22.10 9.09 -7.39
C HIS A 137 22.97 9.28 -6.14
N GLY A 138 24.13 9.91 -6.30
CA GLY A 138 25.14 9.93 -5.24
C GLY A 138 25.60 8.51 -4.92
N ASP A 139 25.48 8.09 -3.66
CA ASP A 139 25.82 6.73 -3.22
C ASP A 139 24.64 5.74 -3.25
N TYR A 140 23.50 6.15 -3.82
CA TYR A 140 22.28 5.35 -3.88
C TYR A 140 22.08 4.76 -5.28
N LEU A 141 21.62 3.51 -5.34
CA LEU A 141 21.17 2.89 -6.58
C LEU A 141 19.63 2.92 -6.64
N TYR A 142 19.09 3.58 -7.65
CA TYR A 142 17.67 3.65 -7.95
C TYR A 142 17.32 2.69 -9.09
N LEU A 143 16.36 1.80 -8.84
CA LEU A 143 15.95 0.75 -9.78
C LEU A 143 14.46 0.86 -10.04
N ILE A 144 14.07 0.77 -11.31
CA ILE A 144 12.68 0.59 -11.72
C ILE A 144 12.55 -0.78 -12.38
N TYR A 145 11.66 -1.60 -11.87
CA TYR A 145 11.26 -2.87 -12.46
C TYR A 145 9.81 -2.82 -12.93
N THR A 146 9.48 -3.60 -13.95
CA THR A 146 8.10 -3.79 -14.43
C THR A 146 7.67 -5.25 -14.30
N ASN A 147 6.36 -5.49 -14.22
CA ASN A 147 5.76 -6.83 -14.23
C ASN A 147 5.87 -7.56 -15.60
N GLY A 148 6.38 -6.91 -16.65
CA GLY A 148 6.55 -7.49 -17.99
C GLY A 148 5.26 -7.61 -18.81
N LEU A 149 4.13 -7.18 -18.25
CA LEU A 149 2.88 -7.04 -18.98
C LEU A 149 2.90 -5.65 -19.64
N ALA A 150 2.71 -5.60 -20.95
CA ALA A 150 2.48 -4.32 -21.62
C ALA A 150 1.19 -3.72 -21.07
N THR A 151 1.25 -2.46 -20.63
CA THR A 151 0.08 -1.65 -20.27
C THR A 151 -0.57 -1.07 -21.51
#